data_AF-A0A660NB11-F1
#
_entry.id   AF-A0A660NB11-F1
#
_cell.length_a   1.000
_cell.length_b   1.000
_cell.length_c   1.000
_cell.angle_alpha   90.00
_cell.angle_beta   90.00
_cell.angle_gamma   90.00
#
_symmetry.space_group_name_H-M   'P 1'
#
loop_
_entity.id
_entity.type
_entity.pdbx_description
1 polymer ?
#
loop_
_entity_poly.entity_id
_entity_poly.type
_entity_poly.pdbx_seq_one_letter_code
_entity_poly.pdbx_strand_id
1 'polypeptide(L)'
;MNLNYTQKEWLKSATKEEKIAFAMKGTLEISTAINLETSEQKFAPFARGIGIGGYFDTPEEAKQYGEKWLAEQRNNPNLPILDEAALGITTTNQEWAEQFADKHFHVCKIIHLAAQNDNLCWDLEEFIEEMDVSHAEIFPLSPQQATYLRDMINDDERDEIYPLLCDNGLYGWLVLIEQPVITSGTPECYSSSWGYSYYKWLYAESYEAALEKAQEWSEQTLQKDFEKNQAIRRA
;
A
#
# COMPACT_ATOMS: atom_id res chain seq x y z
N MET A 1 11.05 10.06 -8.52
CA MET A 1 10.81 8.77 -7.80
C MET A 1 12.02 8.38 -6.95
N ASN A 2 11.85 7.85 -5.72
CA ASN A 2 12.97 7.44 -4.84
C ASN A 2 13.36 5.97 -5.07
N LEU A 3 14.67 5.69 -5.17
CA LEU A 3 15.22 4.33 -5.27
C LEU A 3 15.03 3.57 -3.94
N ASN A 4 14.58 2.31 -4.01
CA ASN A 4 14.51 1.43 -2.84
C ASN A 4 15.92 0.92 -2.44
N TYR A 5 16.02 0.21 -1.30
CA TYR A 5 17.30 -0.32 -0.81
C TYR A 5 17.97 -1.27 -1.81
N THR A 6 17.22 -2.24 -2.34
CA THR A 6 17.72 -3.22 -3.32
C THR A 6 18.30 -2.53 -4.56
N GLN A 7 17.61 -1.53 -5.09
CA GLN A 7 18.07 -0.75 -6.24
C GLN A 7 19.33 0.05 -5.90
N LYS A 8 19.38 0.68 -4.72
CA LYS A 8 20.57 1.42 -4.27
C LYS A 8 21.79 0.52 -4.13
N GLU A 9 21.65 -0.66 -3.53
CA GLU A 9 22.75 -1.62 -3.40
C GLU A 9 23.18 -2.19 -4.75
N TRP A 10 22.23 -2.58 -5.59
CA TRP A 10 22.53 -3.07 -6.94
C TRP A 10 23.28 -2.02 -7.77
N LEU A 11 22.85 -0.75 -7.75
CA LEU A 11 23.49 0.33 -8.51
C LEU A 11 24.97 0.57 -8.16
N LYS A 12 25.42 0.18 -6.97
CA LYS A 12 26.84 0.29 -6.57
C LYS A 12 27.74 -0.62 -7.41
N SER A 13 27.23 -1.77 -7.84
CA SER A 13 27.99 -2.78 -8.60
C SER A 13 27.54 -2.94 -10.05
N ALA A 14 26.35 -2.42 -10.41
CA ALA A 14 25.82 -2.48 -11.75
C ALA A 14 26.74 -1.80 -12.78
N THR A 15 26.88 -2.46 -13.93
CA THR A 15 27.58 -1.99 -15.12
C THR A 15 26.89 -0.76 -15.71
N LYS A 16 27.56 -0.09 -16.66
CA LYS A 16 27.01 1.08 -17.33
C LYS A 16 25.77 0.71 -18.14
N GLU A 17 25.83 -0.40 -18.87
CA GLU A 17 24.77 -0.91 -19.73
C GLU A 17 23.54 -1.30 -18.92
N GLU A 18 23.73 -1.92 -17.75
CA GLU A 18 22.65 -2.21 -16.80
C GLU A 18 21.98 -0.95 -16.25
N LYS A 19 22.76 0.07 -15.88
CA LYS A 19 22.22 1.37 -15.43
C LYS A 19 21.39 2.04 -16.51
N ILE A 20 21.83 1.96 -17.76
CA ILE A 20 21.10 2.48 -18.92
C ILE A 20 19.80 1.68 -19.12
N ALA A 21 19.88 0.35 -19.09
CA ALA A 21 18.72 -0.54 -19.23
C ALA A 21 17.68 -0.30 -18.13
N PHE A 22 18.12 0.04 -16.92
CA PHE A 22 17.26 0.43 -15.81
C PHE A 22 16.60 1.79 -16.06
N ALA A 23 17.38 2.82 -16.37
CA ALA A 23 16.89 4.19 -16.54
C ALA A 23 15.91 4.33 -17.72
N MET A 24 16.15 3.65 -18.85
CA MET A 24 15.35 3.82 -20.07
C MET A 24 13.87 3.43 -19.92
N LYS A 25 13.55 2.56 -18.95
CA LYS A 25 12.19 2.14 -18.61
C LYS A 25 11.46 3.14 -17.70
N GLY A 26 12.12 4.22 -17.28
CA GLY A 26 11.53 5.29 -16.48
C GLY A 26 10.83 6.37 -17.31
N THR A 27 9.97 7.12 -16.64
CA THR A 27 9.48 8.42 -17.10
C THR A 27 10.56 9.48 -16.89
N LEU A 28 10.66 10.44 -17.81
CA LEU A 28 11.57 11.57 -17.69
C LEU A 28 11.09 12.51 -16.58
N GLU A 29 12.01 12.84 -15.68
CA GLU A 29 11.84 13.84 -14.62
C GLU A 29 12.93 14.91 -14.79
N ILE A 30 12.62 16.19 -14.55
CA ILE A 30 13.61 17.27 -14.55
C ILE A 30 13.81 17.73 -13.11
N SER A 31 15.03 17.60 -12.61
CA SER A 31 15.40 18.09 -11.28
C SER A 31 16.19 19.38 -11.39
N THR A 32 15.94 20.27 -10.44
CA THR A 32 16.76 21.45 -10.22
C THR A 32 17.97 21.07 -9.38
N ALA A 33 19.15 21.58 -9.75
CA ALA A 33 20.36 21.53 -8.97
C ALA A 33 20.90 22.95 -8.77
N ILE A 34 21.43 23.24 -7.59
CA ILE A 34 22.09 24.51 -7.31
C ILE A 34 23.59 24.25 -7.29
N ASN A 35 24.33 24.95 -8.15
CA ASN A 35 25.78 24.97 -8.04
C ASN A 35 26.15 25.77 -6.79
N LEU A 36 26.72 25.10 -5.78
CA LEU A 36 27.06 25.72 -4.50
C LEU A 36 28.20 26.74 -4.59
N GLU A 37 29.02 26.69 -5.64
CA GLU A 37 30.13 27.64 -5.84
C GLU A 37 29.68 28.92 -6.54
N THR A 38 28.83 28.80 -7.56
CA THR A 38 28.37 29.95 -8.36
C THR A 38 27.01 30.48 -7.93
N SER A 39 26.30 29.75 -7.07
CA SER A 39 24.88 29.98 -6.74
C SER A 39 23.95 29.95 -7.96
N GLU A 40 24.41 29.42 -9.09
CA GLU A 40 23.60 29.30 -10.29
C GLU A 40 22.70 28.07 -10.22
N GLN A 41 21.45 28.26 -10.62
CA GLN A 41 20.51 27.18 -10.82
C GLN A 41 20.83 26.48 -12.15
N LYS A 42 20.91 25.15 -12.10
CA LYS A 42 21.02 24.27 -13.27
C LYS A 42 19.91 23.22 -13.23
N PHE A 43 19.70 22.56 -14.36
CA PHE A 43 18.67 21.53 -14.53
C PHE A 43 19.32 20.25 -15.02
N ALA A 44 18.87 19.11 -14.52
CA ALA A 44 19.36 17.80 -14.95
C ALA A 44 18.18 16.87 -15.22
N PRO A 45 18.19 16.12 -16.33
CA PRO A 45 17.18 15.12 -16.60
C PRO A 45 17.50 13.83 -15.83
N PHE A 46 16.45 13.18 -15.34
CA PHE A 46 16.49 11.93 -14.61
C PHE A 46 15.47 10.95 -15.16
N ALA A 47 15.75 9.65 -15.04
CA ALA A 47 14.73 8.62 -15.18
C ALA A 47 14.98 7.51 -14.15
N ARG A 48 13.91 7.07 -13.46
CA ARG A 48 13.99 6.16 -12.29
C ARG A 48 15.06 6.60 -11.27
N GLY A 49 15.19 7.90 -11.02
CA GLY A 49 16.18 8.44 -10.07
C GLY A 49 17.65 8.36 -10.52
N ILE A 50 17.92 7.98 -11.78
CA ILE A 50 19.26 8.01 -12.37
C ILE A 50 19.40 9.26 -13.24
N GLY A 51 20.46 10.04 -13.01
CA GLY A 51 20.79 11.21 -13.82
C GLY A 51 21.19 10.80 -15.23
N ILE A 52 20.65 11.49 -16.23
CA ILE A 52 20.88 11.24 -17.65
C ILE A 52 21.73 12.38 -18.21
N GLY A 53 22.94 12.07 -18.69
CA GLY A 53 23.83 13.07 -19.25
C GLY A 53 24.42 14.00 -18.19
N GLY A 54 24.08 15.29 -18.24
CA GLY A 54 24.70 16.33 -17.42
C GLY A 54 23.74 17.43 -16.97
N TYR A 55 24.31 18.60 -16.64
CA TYR A 55 23.58 19.78 -16.19
C TYR A 55 23.38 20.77 -17.34
N PHE A 56 22.23 21.42 -17.37
CA PHE A 56 21.78 22.37 -18.39
C PHE A 56 21.36 23.69 -17.75
N ASP A 57 21.39 24.76 -18.54
CA ASP A 57 21.05 26.11 -18.06
C ASP A 57 19.54 26.34 -18.00
N THR A 58 18.77 25.62 -18.83
CA THR A 58 17.31 25.72 -18.88
C THR A 58 16.62 24.36 -18.69
N PRO A 59 15.40 24.32 -18.13
CA PRO A 59 14.65 23.08 -18.00
C PRO A 59 14.22 22.51 -19.35
N GLU A 60 13.98 23.35 -20.36
CA GLU A 60 13.66 22.94 -21.73
C GLU A 60 14.83 22.20 -22.40
N GLU A 61 16.06 22.68 -22.24
CA GLU A 61 17.25 21.98 -22.77
C GLU A 61 17.45 20.63 -22.11
N ALA A 62 17.32 20.56 -20.77
CA ALA A 62 17.39 19.31 -20.03
C ALA A 62 16.32 18.33 -20.50
N LYS A 63 15.09 18.82 -20.72
CA LYS A 63 13.97 18.02 -21.23
C LYS A 63 14.24 17.50 -22.63
N GLN A 64 14.62 18.36 -23.57
CA GLN A 64 14.91 17.95 -24.95
C GLN A 64 16.03 16.92 -25.01
N TYR A 65 17.10 17.12 -24.23
CA TYR A 65 18.18 16.15 -24.13
C TYR A 65 17.69 14.81 -23.56
N GLY A 66 16.95 14.84 -22.45
CA GLY A 66 16.42 13.64 -21.79
C GLY A 66 15.45 12.85 -22.68
N GLU A 67 14.53 13.51 -23.38
CA GLU A 67 13.59 12.89 -24.32
C GLU A 67 14.33 12.20 -25.47
N LYS A 68 15.30 12.90 -26.07
CA LYS A 68 16.14 12.34 -27.14
C LYS A 68 16.93 11.13 -26.65
N TRP A 69 17.58 11.23 -25.50
CA TRP A 69 18.36 10.14 -24.92
C TRP A 69 17.50 8.92 -24.63
N LEU A 70 16.32 9.09 -24.03
CA LEU A 70 15.39 7.99 -23.75
C LEU A 70 14.91 7.32 -25.04
N ALA A 71 14.58 8.10 -26.07
CA ALA A 71 14.18 7.56 -27.36
C ALA A 71 15.31 6.75 -28.03
N GLU A 72 16.56 7.21 -27.93
CA GLU A 72 17.73 6.49 -28.44
C GLU A 72 17.96 5.18 -27.69
N GLN A 73 17.93 5.19 -26.35
CA GLN A 73 18.22 3.99 -25.56
C GLN A 73 17.10 2.96 -25.61
N ARG A 74 15.83 3.37 -25.65
CA ARG A 74 14.69 2.44 -25.80
C ARG A 74 14.73 1.64 -27.09
N ASN A 75 15.42 2.14 -28.12
CA ASN A 75 15.62 1.46 -29.39
C ASN A 75 16.95 0.73 -29.49
N ASN A 76 17.75 0.68 -28.41
CA ASN A 76 19.06 0.03 -28.41
C ASN A 76 18.94 -1.47 -28.09
N PRO A 77 19.14 -2.37 -29.07
CA PRO A 77 18.98 -3.82 -28.86
C PRO A 77 20.12 -4.46 -28.04
N ASN A 78 21.19 -3.73 -27.76
CA ASN A 78 22.38 -4.25 -27.07
C ASN A 78 22.32 -4.11 -25.55
N LEU A 79 21.23 -3.57 -25.00
CA LEU A 79 21.08 -3.39 -23.57
C LEU A 79 20.64 -4.71 -22.91
N PRO A 80 21.19 -5.04 -21.72
CA PRO A 80 20.81 -6.25 -21.01
C PRO A 80 19.33 -6.21 -20.58
N ILE A 81 18.69 -7.37 -20.57
CA ILE A 81 17.37 -7.54 -19.95
C ILE A 81 17.59 -7.68 -18.44
N LEU A 82 17.01 -6.77 -17.67
CA LEU A 82 17.09 -6.80 -16.21
C LEU A 82 16.01 -7.68 -15.60
N ASP A 83 16.35 -8.38 -14.53
CA ASP A 83 15.38 -9.03 -13.64
C ASP A 83 14.72 -7.96 -12.75
N GLU A 84 13.60 -7.42 -13.22
CA GLU A 84 12.90 -6.33 -12.52
C GLU A 84 12.33 -6.77 -11.17
N ALA A 85 11.93 -8.04 -11.04
CA ALA A 85 11.43 -8.58 -9.79
C ALA A 85 12.54 -8.65 -8.73
N ALA A 86 13.72 -9.17 -9.09
CA ALA A 86 14.87 -9.20 -8.19
C ALA A 86 15.36 -7.81 -7.79
N LEU A 87 15.19 -6.81 -8.66
CA LEU A 87 15.50 -5.41 -8.36
C LEU A 87 14.43 -4.71 -7.52
N GLY A 88 13.37 -5.41 -7.11
CA GLY A 88 12.24 -4.81 -6.41
C GLY A 88 11.60 -3.68 -7.23
N ILE A 89 11.72 -3.73 -8.56
CA ILE A 89 10.97 -2.89 -9.50
C ILE A 89 9.61 -3.56 -9.65
N THR A 90 8.87 -3.53 -8.56
CA THR A 90 7.48 -3.96 -8.53
C THR A 90 6.67 -2.69 -8.61
N THR A 91 5.77 -2.62 -9.59
CA THR A 91 4.73 -1.61 -9.57
C THR A 91 3.67 -1.90 -8.52
N THR A 92 3.69 -3.05 -7.85
CA THR A 92 2.68 -3.48 -6.87
C THR A 92 2.27 -2.41 -5.87
N ASN A 93 3.21 -1.71 -5.21
CA ASN A 93 2.83 -0.63 -4.28
C ASN A 93 2.22 0.60 -4.97
N GLN A 94 2.63 0.89 -6.22
CA GLN A 94 2.09 1.98 -7.03
C GLN A 94 0.74 1.60 -7.64
N GLU A 95 0.60 0.38 -8.15
CA GLU A 95 -0.64 -0.24 -8.60
C GLU A 95 -1.65 -0.29 -7.47
N TRP A 96 -1.24 -0.67 -6.26
CA TRP A 96 -2.09 -0.62 -5.08
C TRP A 96 -2.43 0.82 -4.72
N ALA A 97 -1.46 1.75 -4.70
CA ALA A 97 -1.76 3.15 -4.44
C ALA A 97 -2.78 3.72 -5.44
N GLU A 98 -2.66 3.40 -6.73
CA GLU A 98 -3.61 3.78 -7.77
C GLU A 98 -4.96 3.08 -7.61
N GLN A 99 -4.95 1.77 -7.31
CA GLN A 99 -6.16 0.97 -7.07
C GLN A 99 -6.95 1.47 -5.86
N PHE A 100 -6.27 1.94 -4.81
CA PHE A 100 -6.87 2.38 -3.56
C PHE A 100 -7.13 3.90 -3.50
N ALA A 101 -6.50 4.71 -4.36
CA ALA A 101 -6.64 6.17 -4.34
C ALA A 101 -8.11 6.64 -4.45
N ASP A 102 -8.93 5.92 -5.21
CA ASP A 102 -10.33 6.26 -5.45
C ASP A 102 -11.31 5.46 -4.56
N LYS A 103 -10.81 4.65 -3.62
CA LYS A 103 -11.66 3.82 -2.77
C LYS A 103 -12.20 4.62 -1.60
N HIS A 104 -13.41 4.29 -1.19
CA HIS A 104 -14.11 4.97 -0.11
C HIS A 104 -13.76 4.41 1.27
N PHE A 105 -12.53 3.94 1.46
CA PHE A 105 -12.02 3.45 2.74
C PHE A 105 -10.51 3.66 2.83
N HIS A 106 -9.99 3.65 4.06
CA HIS A 106 -8.56 3.64 4.35
C HIS A 106 -8.18 2.37 5.11
N VAL A 107 -6.95 1.90 4.92
CA VAL A 107 -6.35 0.86 5.78
C VAL A 107 -5.71 1.55 6.99
N CYS A 108 -6.16 1.19 8.20
CA CYS A 108 -5.73 1.80 9.46
C CYS A 108 -4.66 0.97 10.17
N LYS A 109 -4.84 -0.35 10.23
CA LYS A 109 -3.94 -1.29 10.91
C LYS A 109 -3.73 -2.53 10.04
N ILE A 110 -2.51 -3.06 10.06
CA ILE A 110 -2.13 -4.30 9.34
C ILE A 110 -1.34 -5.17 10.31
N ILE A 111 -1.84 -6.37 10.59
CA ILE A 111 -1.23 -7.34 11.50
C ILE A 111 -1.01 -8.63 10.72
N HIS A 112 0.24 -9.08 10.65
CA HIS A 112 0.57 -10.41 10.14
C HIS A 112 0.65 -11.39 11.32
N LEU A 113 -0.29 -12.32 11.41
CA LEU A 113 -0.44 -13.20 12.59
C LEU A 113 0.75 -14.13 12.76
N ALA A 114 1.32 -14.64 11.66
CA ALA A 114 2.49 -15.49 11.72
C ALA A 114 3.73 -14.79 12.31
N ALA A 115 3.76 -13.45 12.33
CA ALA A 115 4.84 -12.65 12.90
C ALA A 115 4.65 -12.30 14.40
N GLN A 116 3.62 -12.84 15.06
CA GLN A 116 3.27 -12.55 16.46
C GLN A 116 3.75 -13.64 17.43
N ASN A 117 4.86 -14.32 17.12
CA ASN A 117 5.32 -15.53 17.81
C ASN A 117 5.91 -15.29 19.21
N ASP A 118 6.54 -14.13 19.45
CA ASP A 118 7.24 -13.85 20.71
C ASP A 118 6.52 -12.80 21.56
N ASN A 119 5.89 -11.80 20.92
CA ASN A 119 5.09 -10.78 21.57
C ASN A 119 3.95 -10.38 20.63
N LEU A 120 2.73 -10.37 21.16
CA LEU A 120 1.59 -9.83 20.44
C LEU A 120 1.74 -8.31 20.36
N CYS A 121 1.43 -7.73 19.20
CA CYS A 121 1.28 -6.28 19.13
C CYS A 121 0.01 -5.85 19.90
N TRP A 122 0.06 -4.65 20.47
CA TRP A 122 -1.05 -4.13 21.27
C TRP A 122 -2.37 -4.07 20.48
N ASP A 123 -2.31 -3.82 19.17
CA ASP A 123 -3.49 -3.81 18.31
C ASP A 123 -4.16 -5.19 18.17
N LEU A 124 -3.38 -6.27 18.22
CA LEU A 124 -3.91 -7.64 18.22
C LEU A 124 -4.52 -7.99 19.57
N GLU A 125 -3.89 -7.55 20.67
CA GLU A 125 -4.45 -7.71 22.02
C GLU A 125 -5.81 -7.00 22.13
N GLU A 126 -5.88 -5.73 21.74
CA GLU A 126 -7.13 -4.93 21.70
C GLU A 126 -8.21 -5.62 20.85
N PHE A 127 -7.86 -6.12 19.67
CA PHE A 127 -8.79 -6.88 18.82
C PHE A 127 -9.35 -8.12 19.53
N ILE A 128 -8.48 -8.89 20.19
CA ILE A 128 -8.88 -10.12 20.88
C ILE A 128 -9.75 -9.81 22.11
N GLU A 129 -9.41 -8.77 22.89
CA GLU A 129 -10.17 -8.32 24.06
C GLU A 129 -11.60 -7.92 23.70
N GLU A 130 -11.76 -7.21 22.58
CA GLU A 130 -13.06 -6.74 22.09
C GLU A 130 -13.82 -7.80 21.28
N MET A 131 -13.21 -8.97 21.05
CA MET A 131 -13.79 -10.00 20.22
C MET A 131 -15.08 -10.57 20.84
N ASP A 132 -16.10 -10.66 20.00
CA ASP A 132 -17.41 -11.21 20.34
C ASP A 132 -17.95 -12.13 19.24
N VAL A 133 -19.18 -12.61 19.40
CA VAL A 133 -19.83 -13.51 18.43
C VAL A 133 -19.97 -12.91 17.02
N SER A 134 -19.99 -11.58 16.87
CA SER A 134 -20.05 -10.91 15.57
C SER A 134 -18.72 -10.95 14.82
N HIS A 135 -17.63 -11.26 15.51
CA HIS A 135 -16.30 -11.40 14.94
C HIS A 135 -16.04 -12.79 14.35
N ALA A 136 -16.92 -13.78 14.58
CA ALA A 136 -16.79 -15.11 13.96
C ALA A 136 -16.91 -15.08 12.42
N GLU A 137 -17.53 -14.04 11.86
CA GLU A 137 -17.55 -13.79 10.40
C GLU A 137 -16.24 -13.19 9.89
N ILE A 138 -15.48 -12.54 10.78
CA ILE A 138 -14.22 -11.86 10.47
C ILE A 138 -13.08 -12.85 10.64
N PHE A 139 -13.02 -13.49 11.80
CA PHE A 139 -11.97 -14.40 12.22
C PHE A 139 -12.55 -15.81 12.27
N PRO A 140 -12.01 -16.77 11.50
CA PRO A 140 -12.67 -18.05 11.27
C PRO A 140 -12.51 -19.03 12.45
N LEU A 141 -12.66 -18.53 13.67
CA LEU A 141 -12.79 -19.30 14.90
C LEU A 141 -14.26 -19.54 15.23
N SER A 142 -14.56 -20.70 15.80
CA SER A 142 -15.89 -20.91 16.38
C SER A 142 -16.12 -19.95 17.56
N PRO A 143 -17.38 -19.61 17.91
CA PRO A 143 -17.66 -18.75 19.06
C PRO A 143 -17.04 -19.22 20.38
N GLN A 144 -16.89 -20.53 20.57
CA GLN A 144 -16.24 -21.13 21.74
C GLN A 144 -14.74 -20.84 21.75
N GLN A 145 -14.07 -21.02 20.60
CA GLN A 145 -12.64 -20.71 20.45
C GLN A 145 -12.36 -19.22 20.54
N ALA A 146 -13.26 -18.38 20.02
CA ALA A 146 -13.15 -16.93 20.16
C ALA A 146 -13.27 -16.50 21.63
N THR A 147 -14.23 -17.07 22.36
CA THR A 147 -14.38 -16.82 23.82
C THR A 147 -13.12 -17.26 24.55
N TYR A 148 -12.62 -18.46 24.26
CA TYR A 148 -11.39 -18.99 24.86
C TYR A 148 -10.19 -18.06 24.59
N LEU A 149 -9.99 -17.63 23.34
CA LEU A 149 -8.89 -16.73 22.97
C LEU A 149 -8.96 -15.39 23.72
N ARG A 150 -10.17 -14.84 23.91
CA ARG A 150 -10.37 -13.62 24.70
C ARG A 150 -10.06 -13.83 26.19
N ASP A 151 -10.50 -14.96 26.75
CA ASP A 151 -10.27 -15.27 28.15
C ASP A 151 -8.77 -15.43 28.44
N MET A 152 -7.97 -15.96 27.49
CA MET A 152 -6.51 -16.03 27.61
C MET A 152 -5.82 -14.67 27.74
N ILE A 153 -6.30 -13.63 27.05
CA ILE A 153 -5.77 -12.26 27.26
C ILE A 153 -6.11 -11.78 28.68
N ASN A 154 -7.34 -12.01 29.14
CA ASN A 154 -7.79 -11.58 30.47
C ASN A 154 -7.05 -12.29 31.61
N ASP A 155 -6.68 -13.56 31.39
CA ASP A 155 -5.96 -14.41 32.35
C ASP A 155 -4.43 -14.28 32.25
N ASP A 156 -3.94 -13.38 31.39
CA ASP A 156 -2.50 -13.11 31.10
C ASP A 156 -1.72 -14.31 30.54
N GLU A 157 -2.40 -15.21 29.83
CA GLU A 157 -1.85 -16.39 29.13
C GLU A 157 -1.45 -16.05 27.68
N ARG A 158 -0.72 -14.95 27.50
CA ARG A 158 -0.39 -14.38 26.18
C ARG A 158 0.50 -15.29 25.33
N ASP A 159 1.33 -16.09 25.98
CA ASP A 159 2.26 -17.03 25.37
C ASP A 159 1.56 -18.20 24.68
N GLU A 160 0.33 -18.52 25.07
CA GLU A 160 -0.47 -19.62 24.51
C GLU A 160 -1.34 -19.19 23.32
N ILE A 161 -1.48 -17.87 23.08
CA ILE A 161 -2.30 -17.32 21.99
C ILE A 161 -1.73 -17.70 20.61
N TYR A 162 -0.43 -17.49 20.39
CA TYR A 162 0.18 -17.82 19.12
C TYR A 162 0.10 -19.32 18.77
N PRO A 163 0.40 -20.26 19.69
CA PRO A 163 0.12 -21.67 19.51
C PRO A 163 -1.33 -21.96 19.09
N LEU A 164 -2.32 -21.35 19.77
CA LEU A 164 -3.72 -21.53 19.43
C LEU A 164 -4.06 -21.05 18.01
N LEU A 165 -3.54 -19.90 17.60
CA LEU A 165 -3.71 -19.40 16.23
C LEU A 165 -3.12 -20.39 15.21
N CYS A 166 -1.92 -20.92 15.48
CA CYS A 166 -1.26 -21.91 14.63
C CYS A 166 -2.04 -23.23 14.52
N ASP A 167 -2.56 -23.73 15.65
CA ASP A 167 -3.37 -24.96 15.71
C ASP A 167 -4.68 -24.83 14.92
N ASN A 168 -5.19 -23.60 14.79
CA ASN A 168 -6.35 -23.28 13.96
C ASN A 168 -6.01 -22.91 12.52
N GLY A 169 -4.72 -22.98 12.13
CA GLY A 169 -4.26 -22.68 10.79
C GLY A 169 -4.28 -21.18 10.45
N LEU A 170 -4.27 -20.29 11.45
CA LEU A 170 -4.42 -18.85 11.27
C LEU A 170 -3.07 -18.16 11.18
N TYR A 171 -2.54 -18.06 9.97
CA TYR A 171 -1.22 -17.47 9.69
C TYR A 171 -1.30 -16.13 8.96
N GLY A 172 -2.50 -15.77 8.50
CA GLY A 172 -2.72 -14.69 7.56
C GLY A 172 -2.60 -13.28 8.12
N TRP A 173 -3.38 -12.40 7.50
CA TRP A 173 -3.37 -10.96 7.69
C TRP A 173 -4.69 -10.53 8.30
N LEU A 174 -4.60 -9.81 9.40
CA LEU A 174 -5.71 -9.12 10.03
C LEU A 174 -5.56 -7.62 9.73
N VAL A 175 -6.55 -7.05 9.03
CA VAL A 175 -6.52 -5.67 8.53
C VAL A 175 -7.71 -4.90 9.08
N LEU A 176 -7.47 -3.73 9.68
CA LEU A 176 -8.52 -2.80 10.07
C LEU A 176 -8.69 -1.77 8.97
N ILE A 177 -9.92 -1.60 8.52
CA ILE A 177 -10.29 -0.52 7.60
C ILE A 177 -11.25 0.46 8.24
N GLU A 178 -11.17 1.71 7.79
CA GLU A 178 -12.07 2.79 8.15
C GLU A 178 -12.75 3.34 6.89
N GLN A 179 -14.07 3.53 6.94
CA GLN A 179 -14.86 4.13 5.87
C GLN A 179 -15.70 5.28 6.42
N PRO A 180 -15.73 6.47 5.77
CA PRO A 180 -16.55 7.56 6.25
C PRO A 180 -18.03 7.29 5.95
N VAL A 181 -18.90 7.82 6.80
CA VAL A 181 -20.35 7.74 6.59
C VAL A 181 -20.79 8.73 5.52
N ILE A 182 -21.66 8.30 4.59
CA ILE A 182 -22.33 9.20 3.66
C ILE A 182 -23.44 9.95 4.40
N THR A 183 -23.29 11.26 4.52
CA THR A 183 -24.23 12.12 5.26
C THR A 183 -25.44 12.53 4.43
N SER A 184 -25.29 12.62 3.11
CA SER A 184 -26.40 12.89 2.17
C SER A 184 -25.95 12.70 0.72
N GLY A 185 -26.88 12.46 -0.19
CA GLY A 185 -26.59 12.45 -1.63
C GLY A 185 -27.23 11.29 -2.39
N THR A 186 -26.73 11.06 -3.60
CA THR A 186 -26.96 9.89 -4.45
C THR A 186 -25.61 9.31 -4.87
N PRO A 187 -25.56 8.09 -5.45
CA PRO A 187 -24.29 7.51 -5.92
C PRO A 187 -23.49 8.42 -6.86
N GLU A 188 -24.18 9.28 -7.62
CA GLU A 188 -23.56 10.19 -8.58
C GLU A 188 -23.05 11.49 -7.94
N CYS A 189 -23.55 11.86 -6.76
CA CYS A 189 -23.17 13.09 -6.06
C CYS A 189 -23.55 13.01 -4.58
N TYR A 190 -22.54 12.93 -3.71
CA TYR A 190 -22.75 12.77 -2.27
C TYR A 190 -21.74 13.52 -1.42
N SER A 191 -22.14 13.75 -0.18
CA SER A 191 -21.30 14.27 0.90
C SER A 191 -21.02 13.16 1.89
N SER A 192 -19.76 13.01 2.29
CA SER A 192 -19.32 12.08 3.34
C SER A 192 -18.61 12.85 4.46
N SER A 193 -18.53 12.24 5.64
CA SER A 193 -17.82 12.83 6.78
C SER A 193 -16.99 11.76 7.48
N TRP A 194 -15.70 12.06 7.71
CA TRP A 194 -14.82 11.27 8.57
C TRP A 194 -15.06 11.54 10.07
N GLY A 195 -15.96 12.47 10.41
CA GLY A 195 -16.40 12.68 11.79
C GLY A 195 -17.29 11.55 12.33
N TYR A 196 -17.83 10.73 11.43
CA TYR A 196 -18.53 9.48 11.75
C TYR A 196 -18.01 8.43 10.78
N SER A 197 -17.31 7.43 11.28
CA SER A 197 -16.71 6.38 10.44
C SER A 197 -17.19 5.01 10.86
N TYR A 198 -17.28 4.11 9.88
CA TYR A 198 -17.40 2.68 10.09
C TYR A 198 -16.02 2.08 10.17
N TYR A 199 -15.85 1.14 11.09
CA TYR A 199 -14.62 0.37 11.24
C TYR A 199 -14.93 -1.10 11.02
N LYS A 200 -14.04 -1.82 10.35
CA LYS A 200 -14.17 -3.26 10.15
C LYS A 200 -12.81 -3.94 10.14
N TRP A 201 -12.66 -4.92 11.03
CA TRP A 201 -11.59 -5.89 10.94
C TRP A 201 -11.90 -6.93 9.86
N LEU A 202 -10.87 -7.34 9.14
CA LEU A 202 -10.95 -8.31 8.05
C LEU A 202 -9.76 -9.26 8.15
N TYR A 203 -10.01 -10.55 8.00
CA TYR A 203 -8.97 -11.57 7.98
C TYR A 203 -8.90 -12.26 6.60
N ALA A 204 -7.69 -12.51 6.12
CA ALA A 204 -7.45 -13.44 5.01
C ALA A 204 -6.02 -14.01 5.05
N GLU A 205 -5.78 -15.16 4.41
CA GLU A 205 -4.45 -15.79 4.37
C GLU A 205 -3.41 -15.00 3.55
N SER A 206 -3.86 -14.11 2.65
CA SER A 206 -2.99 -13.16 1.96
C SER A 206 -3.46 -11.73 2.14
N TYR A 207 -2.53 -10.78 2.06
CA TYR A 207 -2.83 -9.37 2.20
C TYR A 207 -3.75 -8.88 1.07
N GLU A 208 -3.53 -9.37 -0.15
CA GLU A 208 -4.36 -9.08 -1.32
C GLU A 208 -5.80 -9.53 -1.11
N ALA A 209 -6.00 -10.74 -0.59
CA ALA A 209 -7.35 -11.25 -0.30
C ALA A 209 -8.03 -10.46 0.84
N ALA A 210 -7.27 -9.96 1.82
CA ALA A 210 -7.82 -9.07 2.86
C ALA A 210 -8.29 -7.74 2.25
N LEU A 211 -7.56 -7.21 1.28
CA LEU A 211 -7.92 -5.99 0.55
C LEU A 211 -9.10 -6.19 -0.40
N GLU A 212 -9.22 -7.34 -1.05
CA GLU A 212 -10.41 -7.69 -1.84
C GLU A 212 -11.67 -7.72 -0.96
N LYS A 213 -11.59 -8.35 0.22
CA LYS A 213 -12.67 -8.32 1.22
C LYS A 213 -12.99 -6.90 1.70
N ALA A 214 -11.97 -6.04 1.83
CA ALA A 214 -12.16 -4.65 2.20
C ALA A 214 -12.97 -3.89 1.14
N GLN A 215 -12.64 -4.12 -0.13
CA GLN A 215 -13.36 -3.54 -1.25
C GLN A 215 -14.82 -3.97 -1.26
N GLU A 216 -15.08 -5.27 -1.15
CA GLU A 216 -16.44 -5.84 -1.14
C GLU A 216 -17.28 -5.27 0.01
N TRP A 217 -16.69 -5.22 1.22
CA TRP A 217 -17.36 -4.66 2.39
C TRP A 217 -17.65 -3.16 2.21
N SER A 218 -16.71 -2.42 1.61
CA SER A 218 -16.87 -0.98 1.38
C SER A 218 -18.02 -0.68 0.42
N GLU A 219 -18.11 -1.43 -0.68
CA GLU A 219 -19.19 -1.33 -1.67
C GLU A 219 -20.56 -1.65 -1.06
N GLN A 220 -20.65 -2.69 -0.24
CA GLN A 220 -21.88 -3.04 0.48
C GLN A 220 -22.29 -1.95 1.48
N THR A 221 -21.33 -1.35 2.17
CA THR A 221 -21.58 -0.30 3.17
C THR A 221 -22.03 1.00 2.50
N LEU A 222 -21.39 1.38 1.38
CA LEU A 222 -21.81 2.49 0.52
C LEU A 222 -23.27 2.34 0.08
N GLN A 223 -23.64 1.15 -0.42
CA GLN A 223 -25.00 0.87 -0.88
C GLN A 223 -26.04 1.03 0.24
N LYS A 224 -25.74 0.50 1.45
CA LYS A 224 -26.61 0.63 2.63
C LYS A 224 -26.80 2.09 3.05
N ASP A 225 -25.74 2.89 3.02
CA ASP A 225 -25.80 4.31 3.33
C ASP A 225 -26.70 5.07 2.35
N PHE A 226 -26.62 4.78 1.05
CA PHE A 226 -27.51 5.36 0.06
C PHE A 226 -28.97 4.97 0.27
N GLU A 227 -29.24 3.70 0.56
CA GLU A 227 -30.59 3.21 0.86
C GLU A 227 -31.19 3.88 2.09
N LYS A 228 -30.41 4.02 3.16
CA LYS A 228 -30.80 4.72 4.39
C LYS A 228 -31.12 6.19 4.10
N ASN A 229 -30.27 6.88 3.34
CA ASN A 229 -30.48 8.28 2.97
C ASN A 229 -31.72 8.48 2.07
N GLN A 230 -32.03 7.52 1.19
CA GLN A 230 -33.26 7.53 0.41
C GLN A 230 -34.51 7.31 1.27
N ALA A 231 -34.44 6.41 2.24
CA ALA A 231 -35.55 6.15 3.16
C ALA A 231 -35.89 7.38 4.02
N ILE A 232 -34.87 8.08 4.53
CA ILE A 232 -35.05 9.32 5.30
C ILE A 232 -35.72 10.42 4.46
N ARG A 233 -35.41 10.53 3.16
CA ARG A 233 -36.04 11.52 2.27
C ARG A 233 -37.50 11.25 1.93
N ARG A 234 -37.97 10.00 2.13
CA ARG A 234 -39.35 9.58 1.82
C ARG A 234 -40.28 9.62 3.03
N ALA A 235 -39.74 9.76 4.24
CA ALA A 235 -40.47 9.90 5.50
C ALA A 235 -40.77 11.36 5.81
#